data_AF-A0A6N8W7F7-F1
#
_entry.id   AF-A0A6N8W7F7-F1
#
_cell.length_a   1.000
_cell.length_b   1.000
_cell.length_c   1.000
_cell.angle_alpha   90.00
_cell.angle_beta   90.00
_cell.angle_gamma   90.00
#
_symmetry.space_group_name_H-M   'P 1'
#
loop_
_entity.id
_entity.type
_entity.pdbx_description
1 polymer ?
#
loop_
_entity_poly.entity_id
_entity_poly.type
_entity_poly.pdbx_seq_one_letter_code
_entity_poly.pdbx_strand_id
1 'polypeptide(L)'
;MNDISMNGKGPGEAPLQYRLDDEQYEELVDNVAGERVMGLALWEESVSDEGGRRPSPELRELFDLDLYLECNLMLALFGTAIYTDPESSPLRGWQQAGKIMQTLINNGIWLDEIAATEEDELVLILSRNREPRLYLNVSGWTVEAWETLPGEQ
;
A
#
# COMPACT_ATOMS: atom_id res chain seq x y z
N MET A 1 -14.11 5.99 13.90
CA MET A 1 -14.57 4.86 13.06
C MET A 1 -14.06 5.25 11.69
N ASN A 2 -12.94 4.69 11.25
CA ASN A 2 -12.32 5.16 10.01
C ASN A 2 -12.73 4.23 8.88
N ASP A 3 -13.14 4.88 7.79
CA ASP A 3 -13.96 4.34 6.73
C ASP A 3 -13.24 3.24 5.95
N ILE A 4 -13.97 2.14 5.84
CA ILE A 4 -13.78 1.11 4.84
C ILE A 4 -14.55 1.62 3.61
N SER A 5 -13.83 1.94 2.53
CA SER A 5 -14.47 2.37 1.29
C SER A 5 -15.10 1.17 0.56
N MET A 6 -16.39 1.25 0.22
CA MET A 6 -17.20 0.15 -0.34
C MET A 6 -17.37 0.17 -1.88
N ASN A 7 -16.68 1.05 -2.60
CA ASN A 7 -16.76 1.13 -4.07
C ASN A 7 -15.45 0.65 -4.72
N GLY A 8 -15.48 0.13 -5.96
CA GLY A 8 -14.29 -0.34 -6.67
C GLY A 8 -13.27 0.78 -6.92
N LYS A 9 -11.98 0.48 -6.73
CA LYS A 9 -10.87 1.41 -6.98
C LYS A 9 -10.59 1.52 -8.47
N GLY A 10 -10.70 2.73 -9.03
CA GLY A 10 -10.15 3.06 -10.34
C GLY A 10 -8.80 3.75 -10.18
N PRO A 11 -7.87 3.64 -11.15
CA PRO A 11 -6.67 4.48 -11.14
C PRO A 11 -7.10 5.95 -11.20
N GLY A 12 -6.43 6.80 -10.41
CA GLY A 12 -6.60 8.25 -10.47
C GLY A 12 -6.16 8.83 -11.83
N GLU A 13 -6.01 10.14 -11.92
CA GLU A 13 -5.51 10.78 -13.15
C GLU A 13 -4.00 10.57 -13.38
N ALA A 14 -3.27 10.14 -12.35
CA ALA A 14 -1.84 9.89 -12.40
C ALA A 14 -1.49 8.65 -13.25
N PRO A 15 -0.33 8.66 -13.95
CA PRO A 15 0.10 7.54 -14.77
C PRO A 15 0.36 6.31 -13.89
N LEU A 16 -0.32 5.21 -14.22
CA LEU A 16 -0.16 3.94 -13.55
C LEU A 16 1.18 3.28 -13.94
N GLN A 17 1.98 3.00 -12.92
CA GLN A 17 3.28 2.33 -13.03
C GLN A 17 3.15 0.86 -12.65
N TYR A 18 3.95 0.00 -13.28
CA TYR A 18 3.98 -1.45 -13.02
C TYR A 18 5.39 -2.00 -12.79
N ARG A 19 6.40 -1.14 -12.97
CA ARG A 19 7.81 -1.46 -12.76
C ARG A 19 8.43 -0.33 -11.97
N LEU A 20 9.62 -0.60 -11.42
CA LEU A 20 10.47 0.33 -10.71
C LEU A 20 11.82 0.40 -11.42
N ASP A 21 11.92 1.31 -12.39
CA ASP A 21 13.20 1.65 -13.00
C ASP A 21 14.01 2.63 -12.13
N ASP A 22 15.24 2.94 -12.57
CA ASP A 22 16.15 3.80 -11.82
C ASP A 22 15.59 5.22 -11.59
N GLU A 23 14.87 5.78 -12.56
CA GLU A 23 14.29 7.13 -12.46
C GLU A 23 13.14 7.14 -11.44
N GLN A 24 12.27 6.14 -11.52
CA GLN A 24 11.18 5.95 -10.57
C GLN A 24 11.68 5.66 -9.15
N TYR A 25 12.77 4.89 -9.03
CA TYR A 25 13.42 4.61 -7.75
C TYR A 25 13.95 5.90 -7.12
N GLU A 26 14.71 6.70 -7.86
CA GLU A 26 15.23 7.98 -7.38
C GLU A 26 14.10 8.92 -6.97
N GLU A 27 13.03 9.02 -7.78
CA GLU A 27 11.88 9.85 -7.45
C GLU A 27 11.19 9.41 -6.15
N LEU A 28 10.96 8.11 -5.96
CA LEU A 28 10.34 7.61 -4.73
C LEU A 28 11.25 7.81 -3.51
N VAL A 29 12.56 7.57 -3.64
CA VAL A 29 13.51 7.79 -2.55
C VAL A 29 13.55 9.26 -2.13
N ASP A 30 13.60 10.18 -3.10
CA ASP A 30 13.72 11.61 -2.80
C ASP A 30 12.44 12.23 -2.24
N ASN A 31 11.25 11.72 -2.62
CA ASN A 31 9.97 12.34 -2.28
C ASN A 31 9.19 11.65 -1.16
N VAL A 32 9.38 10.34 -0.95
CA VAL A 32 8.54 9.57 -0.02
C VAL A 32 9.29 8.68 0.97
N ALA A 33 10.56 8.32 0.70
CA ALA A 33 11.32 7.53 1.66
C ALA A 33 11.65 8.36 2.92
N GLY A 34 11.47 7.73 4.08
CA GLY A 34 11.58 8.35 5.39
C GLY A 34 10.30 9.05 5.87
N GLU A 35 9.25 9.13 5.04
CA GLU A 35 8.00 9.79 5.41
C GLU A 35 7.16 8.95 6.35
N ARG A 36 6.50 9.64 7.30
CA ARG A 36 5.57 8.98 8.20
C ARG A 36 4.29 8.61 7.46
N VAL A 37 3.79 7.41 7.72
CA VAL A 37 2.44 7.02 7.27
C VAL A 37 1.41 7.66 8.19
N MET A 38 0.58 8.53 7.61
CA MET A 38 -0.47 9.28 8.30
C MET A 38 -1.81 8.55 8.30
N GLY A 39 -2.08 7.79 7.23
CA GLY A 39 -3.35 7.11 7.06
C GLY A 39 -3.29 6.03 6.00
N LEU A 40 -4.38 5.29 5.91
CA LEU A 40 -4.58 4.20 4.96
C LEU A 40 -6.07 4.13 4.59
N ALA A 41 -6.35 3.92 3.31
CA ALA A 41 -7.64 3.36 2.87
C ALA A 41 -7.40 1.96 2.30
N LEU A 42 -8.06 0.93 2.84
CA LEU A 42 -7.98 -0.45 2.34
C LEU A 42 -9.29 -0.80 1.64
N TRP A 43 -9.21 -1.20 0.36
CA TRP A 43 -10.37 -1.46 -0.47
C TRP A 43 -10.83 -2.92 -0.36
N GLU A 44 -12.16 -3.15 -0.32
CA GLU A 44 -12.74 -4.52 -0.28
C GLU A 44 -12.64 -5.25 -1.63
N GLU A 45 -12.56 -4.46 -2.70
CA GLU A 45 -12.36 -4.87 -4.08
C GLU A 45 -10.93 -4.54 -4.49
N SER A 46 -10.38 -5.37 -5.37
CA SER A 46 -9.06 -5.13 -5.96
C SER A 46 -9.16 -5.30 -7.47
N VAL A 47 -8.39 -4.52 -8.21
CA VAL A 47 -8.21 -4.72 -9.65
C VAL A 47 -7.70 -6.14 -9.97
N SER A 48 -7.02 -6.80 -9.04
CA SER A 48 -6.60 -8.20 -9.19
C SER A 48 -7.74 -9.21 -9.19
N ASP A 49 -8.98 -8.79 -8.86
CA ASP A 49 -10.16 -9.64 -8.97
C ASP A 49 -10.64 -9.81 -10.43
N GLU A 50 -10.16 -8.96 -11.35
CA GLU A 50 -10.54 -8.99 -12.76
C GLU A 50 -10.01 -10.24 -13.48
N GLY A 51 -10.84 -10.83 -14.35
CA GLY A 51 -10.45 -11.99 -15.15
C GLY A 51 -10.42 -13.34 -14.39
N GLY A 52 -10.74 -13.35 -13.09
CA GLY A 52 -10.73 -14.54 -12.25
C GLY A 52 -11.96 -14.70 -11.36
N ARG A 53 -11.95 -15.75 -10.51
CA ARG A 53 -12.93 -15.87 -9.42
C ARG A 53 -12.44 -15.01 -8.26
N ARG A 54 -13.16 -13.91 -7.99
CA ARG A 54 -12.94 -13.08 -6.79
C ARG A 54 -12.88 -13.96 -5.53
N PRO A 55 -11.81 -13.88 -4.72
CA PRO A 55 -11.73 -14.59 -3.45
C PRO A 55 -12.78 -14.05 -2.47
N SER A 56 -13.19 -14.86 -1.50
CA SER A 56 -13.98 -14.33 -0.39
C SER A 56 -13.11 -13.39 0.46
N PRO A 57 -13.70 -12.42 1.18
CA PRO A 57 -12.94 -11.47 1.99
C PRO A 57 -11.97 -12.13 2.98
N GLU A 58 -12.29 -13.32 3.49
CA GLU A 58 -11.48 -14.10 4.44
C GLU A 58 -10.31 -14.84 3.79
N LEU A 59 -10.35 -15.02 2.47
CA LEU A 59 -9.31 -15.72 1.69
C LEU A 59 -8.51 -14.76 0.80
N ARG A 60 -8.82 -13.46 0.81
CA ARG A 60 -8.11 -12.45 0.04
C ARG A 60 -6.66 -12.29 0.52
N GLU A 61 -5.73 -12.27 -0.42
CA GLU A 61 -4.28 -12.06 -0.18
C GLU A 61 -3.71 -10.86 -0.96
N LEU A 62 -4.44 -10.39 -1.99
CA LEU A 62 -4.11 -9.20 -2.78
C LEU A 62 -5.13 -8.09 -2.51
N PHE A 63 -4.61 -6.91 -2.23
CA PHE A 63 -5.39 -5.76 -1.80
C PHE A 63 -5.06 -4.53 -2.64
N ASP A 64 -6.07 -3.72 -2.91
CA ASP A 64 -5.82 -2.35 -3.33
C ASP A 64 -5.87 -1.47 -2.07
N LEU A 65 -4.95 -0.52 -1.97
CA LEU A 65 -4.88 0.38 -0.82
C LEU A 65 -4.30 1.74 -1.19
N ASP A 66 -4.65 2.77 -0.43
CA ASP A 66 -4.05 4.09 -0.54
C ASP A 66 -3.26 4.37 0.72
N LEU A 67 -1.98 4.73 0.57
CA LEU A 67 -1.07 5.03 1.66
C LEU A 67 -0.83 6.54 1.71
N TYR A 68 -1.31 7.20 2.77
CA TYR A 68 -1.21 8.65 2.93
C TYR A 68 0.03 8.99 3.74
N LEU A 69 0.91 9.83 3.18
CA LEU A 69 2.20 10.19 3.78
C LEU A 69 2.21 11.63 4.28
N GLU A 70 3.07 11.91 5.26
CA GLU A 70 3.18 13.22 5.94
C GLU A 70 3.57 14.37 5.00
N CYS A 71 4.32 14.09 3.92
CA CYS A 71 4.67 15.05 2.87
C CYS A 71 3.52 15.44 1.92
N ASN A 72 2.26 15.15 2.26
CA ASN A 72 1.08 15.37 1.42
C ASN A 72 1.07 14.57 0.10
N LEU A 73 1.90 13.54 -0.02
CA LEU A 73 1.82 12.55 -1.09
C LEU A 73 1.06 11.30 -0.64
N MET A 74 0.34 10.70 -1.57
CA MET A 74 -0.42 9.48 -1.44
C MET A 74 0.08 8.49 -2.48
N LEU A 75 0.38 7.27 -2.05
CA LEU A 75 0.64 6.16 -2.95
C LEU A 75 -0.64 5.34 -3.12
N ALA A 76 -1.23 5.36 -4.31
CA ALA A 76 -2.33 4.45 -4.62
C ALA A 76 -1.72 3.14 -5.10
N LEU A 77 -1.88 2.06 -4.32
CA LEU A 77 -1.31 0.75 -4.61
C LEU A 77 -2.41 -0.21 -5.10
N PHE A 78 -2.05 -1.04 -6.07
CA PHE A 78 -2.94 -1.96 -6.77
C PHE A 78 -2.34 -3.37 -6.73
N GLY A 79 -3.17 -4.37 -6.42
CA GLY A 79 -2.74 -5.78 -6.35
C GLY A 79 -1.63 -6.04 -5.33
N THR A 80 -1.70 -5.39 -4.17
CA THR A 80 -0.65 -5.42 -3.16
C THR A 80 -0.75 -6.66 -2.28
N ALA A 81 0.32 -7.46 -2.24
CA ALA A 81 0.54 -8.51 -1.26
C ALA A 81 1.27 -7.95 -0.04
N ILE A 82 0.76 -8.24 1.16
CA ILE A 82 1.28 -7.67 2.42
C ILE A 82 1.94 -8.77 3.23
N TYR A 83 3.21 -8.61 3.59
CA TYR A 83 3.97 -9.59 4.36
C TYR A 83 4.39 -8.98 5.70
N THR A 84 4.37 -9.76 6.78
CA THR A 84 5.00 -9.40 8.06
C THR A 84 6.44 -9.88 8.17
N ASP A 85 6.81 -10.83 7.31
CA ASP A 85 8.13 -11.43 7.15
C ASP A 85 8.27 -11.80 5.67
N PRO A 86 9.36 -11.40 4.97
CA PRO A 86 9.51 -11.64 3.53
C PRO A 86 9.54 -13.13 3.16
N GLU A 87 9.90 -14.01 4.10
CA GLU A 87 9.95 -15.47 3.88
C GLU A 87 8.61 -16.17 4.21
N SER A 88 7.61 -15.41 4.66
CA SER A 88 6.30 -15.93 5.04
C SER A 88 5.27 -15.83 3.92
N SER A 89 4.10 -16.47 4.11
CA SER A 89 2.95 -16.23 3.23
C SER A 89 2.38 -14.82 3.46
N PRO A 90 1.78 -14.19 2.43
CA PRO A 90 1.15 -12.90 2.60
C PRO A 90 0.00 -12.99 3.62
N LEU A 91 -0.31 -11.86 4.24
CA LEU A 91 -1.46 -11.70 5.10
C LEU A 91 -2.71 -12.08 4.31
N ARG A 92 -3.52 -12.91 4.95
CA ARG A 92 -4.80 -13.36 4.43
C ARG A 92 -5.94 -12.72 5.22
N GLY A 93 -6.99 -12.35 4.50
CA GLY A 93 -8.22 -11.84 5.08
C GLY A 93 -8.22 -10.31 5.16
N TRP A 94 -9.18 -9.69 4.47
CA TRP A 94 -9.28 -8.24 4.35
C TRP A 94 -9.43 -7.52 5.71
N GLN A 95 -10.30 -8.02 6.60
CA GLN A 95 -10.44 -7.45 7.94
C GLN A 95 -9.18 -7.61 8.80
N GLN A 96 -8.47 -8.74 8.66
CA GLN A 96 -7.25 -9.00 9.41
C GLN A 96 -6.11 -8.08 8.95
N ALA A 97 -5.91 -7.96 7.63
CA ALA A 97 -4.94 -7.05 7.04
C ALA A 97 -5.21 -5.60 7.46
N GLY A 98 -6.46 -5.13 7.33
CA GLY A 98 -6.85 -3.78 7.75
C GLY A 98 -6.58 -3.51 9.22
N LYS A 99 -6.90 -4.46 10.11
CA LYS A 99 -6.64 -4.33 11.55
C LYS A 99 -5.14 -4.23 11.87
N ILE A 100 -4.31 -5.05 11.22
CA ILE A 100 -2.85 -5.05 11.43
C ILE A 100 -2.27 -3.71 10.98
N MET A 101 -2.58 -3.27 9.76
CA MET A 101 -2.06 -2.00 9.24
C MET A 101 -2.52 -0.81 10.08
N GLN A 102 -3.80 -0.72 10.42
CA GLN A 102 -4.31 0.36 11.26
C GLN A 102 -3.62 0.40 12.63
N THR A 103 -3.36 -0.77 13.22
CA THR A 103 -2.64 -0.84 14.50
C THR A 103 -1.22 -0.30 14.37
N LEU A 104 -0.52 -0.59 13.27
CA LEU A 104 0.83 -0.11 13.03
C LEU A 104 0.85 1.40 12.79
N ILE A 105 -0.06 1.92 11.98
CA ILE A 105 -0.20 3.36 11.71
C ILE A 105 -0.48 4.12 13.01
N ASN A 106 -1.41 3.64 13.83
CA ASN A 106 -1.74 4.25 15.13
C ASN A 106 -0.53 4.26 16.10
N ASN A 107 0.42 3.35 15.94
CA ASN A 107 1.62 3.26 16.76
C ASN A 107 2.83 4.03 16.18
N GLY A 108 2.64 4.74 15.06
CA GLY A 108 3.70 5.38 14.29
C GLY A 108 4.48 4.36 13.47
N ILE A 109 4.34 4.44 12.15
CA ILE A 109 5.11 3.68 11.17
C ILE A 109 5.55 4.60 10.03
N TRP A 110 6.68 4.29 9.42
CA TRP A 110 7.32 5.08 8.36
C TRP A 110 7.54 4.23 7.13
N LEU A 111 7.44 4.84 5.95
CA LEU A 111 7.96 4.26 4.72
C LEU A 111 9.49 4.43 4.75
N ASP A 112 10.22 3.38 5.12
CA ASP A 112 11.66 3.48 5.45
C ASP A 112 12.54 3.14 4.26
N GLU A 113 12.12 2.19 3.43
CA GLU A 113 12.88 1.73 2.28
C GLU A 113 11.98 1.41 1.09
N ILE A 114 12.52 1.69 -0.10
CA ILE A 114 11.99 1.34 -1.41
C ILE A 114 12.91 0.27 -1.98
N ALA A 115 12.33 -0.81 -2.50
CA ALA A 115 13.07 -1.89 -3.13
C ALA A 115 12.33 -2.40 -4.38
N ALA A 116 13.01 -3.27 -5.13
CA ALA A 116 12.44 -3.95 -6.30
C ALA A 116 12.48 -5.48 -6.11
N THR A 117 11.52 -6.18 -6.70
CA THR A 117 11.63 -7.64 -6.90
C THR A 117 12.58 -7.96 -8.07
N GLU A 118 12.85 -9.24 -8.33
CA GLU A 118 13.60 -9.67 -9.52
C GLU A 118 12.89 -9.33 -10.84
N GLU A 119 11.59 -9.07 -10.80
CA GLU A 119 10.76 -8.68 -11.96
C GLU A 119 10.60 -7.16 -12.08
N ASP A 120 11.39 -6.39 -11.32
CA ASP A 120 11.33 -4.94 -11.18
C ASP A 120 9.98 -4.44 -10.62
N GLU A 121 9.24 -5.25 -9.86
CA GLU A 121 8.03 -4.79 -9.17
C GLU A 121 8.39 -3.99 -7.92
N LEU A 122 7.56 -3.00 -7.58
CA LEU A 122 7.79 -2.15 -6.41
C LEU A 122 7.57 -2.93 -5.10
N VAL A 123 8.53 -2.81 -4.19
CA VAL A 123 8.40 -3.24 -2.79
C VAL A 123 8.55 -2.03 -1.87
N LEU A 124 7.53 -1.78 -1.04
CA LEU A 124 7.58 -0.76 0.01
C LEU A 124 7.82 -1.42 1.37
N ILE A 125 8.78 -0.92 2.13
CA ILE A 125 9.11 -1.44 3.46
C ILE A 125 8.67 -0.42 4.50
N LEU A 126 7.70 -0.83 5.34
CA LEU A 126 7.21 -0.01 6.42
C LEU A 126 7.87 -0.42 7.74
N SER A 127 8.56 0.52 8.38
CA SER A 127 9.35 0.28 9.59
C SER A 127 8.86 1.11 10.77
N ARG A 128 9.14 0.60 11.97
CA ARG A 128 9.01 1.35 13.23
C ARG A 128 10.32 1.25 13.98
N ASN A 129 10.89 2.39 14.37
CA ASN A 129 12.22 2.46 15.00
C ASN A 129 13.32 1.78 14.16
N ARG A 130 13.27 1.92 12.83
CA ARG A 130 14.19 1.25 11.87
C ARG A 130 14.12 -0.29 11.87
N GLU A 131 13.08 -0.86 12.47
CA GLU A 131 12.79 -2.29 12.35
C GLU A 131 11.64 -2.49 11.35
N PRO A 132 11.86 -3.24 10.25
CA PRO A 132 10.79 -3.57 9.31
C PRO A 132 9.62 -4.28 9.99
N ARG A 133 8.40 -3.87 9.65
CA ARG A 133 7.16 -4.45 10.19
C ARG A 133 6.25 -4.98 9.10
N LEU A 134 6.25 -4.34 7.93
CA LEU A 134 5.51 -4.79 6.76
C LEU A 134 6.35 -4.64 5.50
N TYR A 135 6.17 -5.56 4.58
CA TYR A 135 6.68 -5.51 3.21
C TYR A 135 5.47 -5.56 2.28
N LEU A 136 5.33 -4.55 1.44
CA LEU A 136 4.23 -4.43 0.49
C LEU A 136 4.80 -4.72 -0.90
N ASN A 137 4.52 -5.90 -1.46
CA ASN A 137 4.85 -6.18 -2.86
C ASN A 137 3.69 -5.68 -3.74
N VAL A 138 3.97 -4.78 -4.68
CA VAL A 138 2.98 -3.96 -5.37
C VAL A 138 3.06 -4.19 -6.88
N SER A 139 1.99 -4.71 -7.47
CA SER A 139 1.90 -4.93 -8.92
C SER A 139 1.64 -3.67 -9.72
N GLY A 140 0.98 -2.66 -9.14
CA GLY A 140 0.77 -1.38 -9.79
C GLY A 140 0.64 -0.22 -8.81
N TRP A 141 1.10 0.96 -9.19
CA TRP A 141 1.07 2.13 -8.30
C TRP A 141 0.97 3.47 -9.02
N THR A 142 0.41 4.46 -8.33
CA THR A 142 0.47 5.88 -8.70
C THR A 142 0.94 6.71 -7.51
N VAL A 143 1.47 7.91 -7.78
CA VAL A 143 1.76 8.95 -6.78
C VAL A 143 0.85 10.14 -7.05
N GLU A 144 0.15 10.58 -6.01
CA GLU A 144 -0.82 11.67 -6.10
C GLU A 144 -0.70 12.57 -4.87
N ALA A 145 -1.08 13.85 -4.99
CA ALA A 145 -1.16 14.73 -3.83
C ALA A 145 -2.49 14.52 -3.08
N TRP A 146 -2.49 14.68 -1.76
CA TRP A 146 -3.71 14.66 -0.95
C TRP A 146 -3.85 15.89 -0.06
N GLU A 147 -5.09 16.37 0.10
CA GLU A 147 -5.43 17.54 0.92
C GLU A 147 -6.07 17.16 2.27
N THR A 148 -6.85 16.08 2.30
CA THR A 148 -7.57 15.61 3.49
C THR A 148 -7.41 14.11 3.67
N LEU A 149 -7.25 13.66 4.92
CA LEU A 149 -7.19 12.23 5.25
C LEU A 149 -8.57 11.56 5.13
N PRO A 150 -8.62 10.25 4.87
CA PRO A 150 -9.86 9.49 4.91
C PRO A 150 -10.60 9.64 6.26
N GLY A 151 -11.89 9.96 6.21
CA GLY A 151 -12.76 10.07 7.39
C GLY A 151 -12.72 11.42 8.11
N GLU A 152 -11.90 12.37 7.65
CA GLU A 152 -11.97 13.77 8.09
C GLU A 152 -12.82 14.57 7.09
N GLN A 153 -14.07 14.89 7.46
CA GLN A 153 -14.95 15.84 6.76
C GLN A 153 -15.46 16.89 7.76
#